data_AF-A0A177MRZ9-F1
#
_entry.id   AF-A0A177MRZ9-F1
#
_cell.length_a   1.000
_cell.length_b   1.000
_cell.length_c   1.000
_cell.angle_alpha   90.00
_cell.angle_beta   90.00
_cell.angle_gamma   90.00
#
_symmetry.space_group_name_H-M   'P 1'
#
loop_
_entity.id
_entity.type
_entity.pdbx_description
1 polymer ?
#
loop_
_entity_poly.entity_id
_entity_poly.type
_entity_poly.pdbx_seq_one_letter_code
_entity_poly.pdbx_strand_id
1 'polypeptide(L)'
;MNRIITIIFLIAFNSTAWADWDPEMEAQEQAQREAAQRAEQARNREAQKMVDEANAKANREMLDSKRKNLGAAAKGKSDAEVNRLYDAKIKQTTEEANRLVQEARSALSQGQGAAAVKQVTGKSLRELENMSDEEAEALSRELEKKYGQ
;
A
#
# COMPACT_ATOMS: atom_id res chain seq x y z
N MET A 1 22.62 78.84 -7.08
CA MET A 1 23.93 78.19 -7.31
C MET A 1 24.23 77.01 -6.37
N ASN A 2 23.25 76.40 -5.69
CA ASN A 2 23.49 75.28 -4.74
C ASN A 2 22.73 73.97 -5.06
N ARG A 3 22.13 73.84 -6.25
CA ARG A 3 21.35 72.65 -6.64
C ARG A 3 21.97 71.83 -7.78
N ILE A 4 22.90 72.42 -8.52
CA ILE A 4 23.56 71.76 -9.66
C ILE A 4 24.73 70.87 -9.18
N ILE A 5 25.34 71.20 -8.04
CA ILE A 5 26.46 70.43 -7.46
C ILE A 5 25.97 69.07 -6.92
N THR A 6 24.73 68.97 -6.45
CA THR A 6 24.18 67.73 -5.88
C THR A 6 23.86 66.66 -6.94
N ILE A 7 23.60 67.05 -8.20
CA ILE A 7 23.26 66.10 -9.27
C ILE A 7 24.52 65.44 -9.85
N ILE A 8 25.66 66.15 -9.85
CA ILE A 8 26.93 65.60 -10.35
C ILE A 8 27.48 64.52 -9.40
N PHE A 9 27.20 64.62 -8.09
CA PHE A 9 27.63 63.62 -7.11
C PHE A 9 26.85 62.30 -7.16
N LEU A 10 25.66 62.28 -7.79
CA LEU A 10 24.82 61.08 -7.91
C LEU A 10 25.13 60.23 -9.15
N ILE A 11 25.81 60.79 -10.14
CA ILE A 11 26.25 60.08 -11.35
C ILE A 11 27.59 59.37 -11.13
N ALA A 12 28.40 59.82 -10.15
CA ALA A 12 29.71 59.25 -9.87
C ALA A 12 29.70 57.91 -9.11
N PHE A 13 28.56 57.47 -8.57
CA PHE A 13 28.45 56.21 -7.79
C PHE A 13 27.84 55.02 -8.56
N ASN A 14 27.51 55.17 -9.85
CA ASN A 14 27.05 54.04 -10.69
C ASN A 14 28.17 53.46 -11.58
N SER A 15 29.42 53.66 -11.17
CA SER A 15 30.60 53.25 -11.94
C SER A 15 31.52 52.39 -11.09
N THR A 16 31.05 51.23 -10.59
CA THR A 16 31.88 50.04 -10.27
C THR A 16 31.05 48.92 -9.61
N ALA A 17 30.23 48.24 -10.41
CA ALA A 17 29.86 46.83 -10.16
C ALA A 17 29.54 46.09 -11.46
N TRP A 18 30.11 46.53 -12.59
CA TRP A 18 29.95 45.97 -13.94
C TRP A 18 31.29 45.48 -14.50
N ALA A 19 32.25 45.17 -13.64
CA ALA A 19 33.62 44.84 -14.07
C ALA A 19 33.83 43.33 -14.32
N ASP A 20 32.82 42.49 -14.09
CA ASP A 20 32.95 41.04 -14.34
C ASP A 20 31.62 40.38 -14.75
N TRP A 21 30.67 41.18 -15.23
CA TRP A 21 29.44 40.66 -15.83
C TRP A 21 29.70 40.40 -17.31
N ASP A 22 30.12 39.18 -17.63
CA ASP A 22 30.32 38.74 -19.00
C ASP A 22 29.03 38.05 -19.52
N PRO A 23 28.23 38.72 -20.37
CA PRO A 23 26.99 38.16 -20.89
C PRO A 23 27.21 36.90 -21.73
N GLU A 24 28.41 36.67 -22.29
CA GLU A 24 28.72 35.44 -23.02
C GLU A 24 28.89 34.26 -22.07
N MET A 25 29.48 34.49 -20.89
CA MET A 25 29.63 33.47 -19.85
C MET A 25 28.26 33.08 -19.25
N GLU A 26 27.39 34.05 -18.98
CA GLU A 26 26.02 33.76 -18.52
C GLU A 26 25.18 33.03 -19.58
N ALA A 27 25.32 33.38 -20.86
CA ALA A 27 24.64 32.67 -21.94
C ALA A 27 25.11 31.21 -22.06
N GLN A 28 26.41 30.96 -21.90
CA GLN A 28 26.94 29.59 -21.86
C GLN A 28 26.46 28.81 -20.63
N GLU A 29 26.44 29.43 -19.44
CA GLU A 29 25.93 28.78 -18.24
C GLU A 29 24.43 28.49 -18.34
N GLN A 30 23.63 29.40 -18.87
CA GLN A 30 22.20 29.17 -19.12
C GLN A 30 21.99 28.03 -20.11
N ALA A 31 22.75 28.00 -21.22
CA ALA A 31 22.70 26.91 -22.19
C ALA A 31 23.08 25.55 -21.55
N GLN A 32 24.07 25.52 -20.66
CA GLN A 32 24.44 24.30 -19.93
C GLN A 32 23.36 23.87 -18.94
N ARG A 33 22.75 24.80 -18.19
CA ARG A 33 21.65 24.50 -17.26
C ARG A 33 20.42 23.99 -18.01
N GLU A 34 20.07 24.60 -19.15
CA GLU A 34 18.98 24.13 -20.00
C GLU A 34 19.25 22.75 -20.60
N ALA A 35 20.50 22.48 -21.03
CA ALA A 35 20.90 21.16 -21.51
C ALA A 35 20.81 20.10 -20.40
N ALA A 36 21.24 20.44 -19.18
CA ALA A 36 21.12 19.58 -18.01
C ALA A 36 19.65 19.30 -17.65
N GLN A 37 18.78 20.33 -17.65
CA GLN A 37 17.35 20.17 -17.40
C GLN A 37 16.67 19.32 -18.48
N ARG A 38 17.03 19.49 -19.76
CA ARG A 38 16.50 18.65 -20.84
C ARG A 38 16.95 17.19 -20.69
N ALA A 39 18.19 16.94 -20.30
CA ALA A 39 18.70 15.60 -20.02
C ALA A 39 17.97 14.96 -18.82
N GLU A 40 17.70 15.72 -17.77
CA GLU A 40 16.95 15.26 -16.60
C GLU A 40 15.48 14.98 -16.94
N GLN A 41 14.83 15.86 -17.70
CA GLN A 41 13.46 15.63 -18.18
C GLN A 41 13.37 14.39 -19.08
N ALA A 42 14.38 14.14 -19.93
CA ALA A 42 14.42 12.93 -20.74
C ALA A 42 14.52 11.67 -19.86
N ARG A 43 15.40 11.68 -18.85
CA ARG A 43 15.51 10.58 -17.87
C ARG A 43 14.21 10.37 -17.09
N ASN A 44 13.55 11.45 -16.66
CA ASN A 44 12.27 11.36 -15.94
C ASN A 44 11.16 10.80 -16.83
N ARG A 45 11.12 11.16 -18.11
CA ARG A 45 10.15 10.57 -19.06
C ARG A 45 10.41 9.08 -19.30
N GLU A 46 11.66 8.65 -19.38
CA GLU A 46 12.01 7.24 -19.50
C GLU A 46 11.64 6.46 -18.22
N ALA A 47 11.94 7.00 -17.05
CA ALA A 47 11.55 6.42 -15.77
C ALA A 47 10.02 6.31 -15.66
N GLN A 48 9.29 7.36 -16.03
CA GLN A 48 7.83 7.35 -16.02
C GLN A 48 7.26 6.29 -16.96
N LYS A 49 7.80 6.15 -18.17
CA LYS A 49 7.38 5.09 -19.11
C LYS A 49 7.58 3.69 -18.52
N MET A 50 8.71 3.44 -17.86
CA MET A 50 8.97 2.16 -17.20
C MET A 50 7.96 1.89 -16.09
N VAL A 51 7.62 2.90 -15.29
CA VAL A 51 6.61 2.80 -14.23
C VAL A 51 5.22 2.53 -14.82
N ASP A 52 4.84 3.25 -15.88
CA ASP A 52 3.54 3.10 -16.52
C ASP A 52 3.39 1.71 -17.15
N GLU A 53 4.45 1.19 -17.78
CA GLU A 53 4.47 -0.16 -18.35
C GLU A 53 4.37 -1.23 -17.26
N ALA A 54 5.11 -1.07 -16.15
CA ALA A 54 5.02 -1.97 -15.01
C ALA A 54 3.61 -1.97 -14.40
N ASN A 55 3.00 -0.79 -14.23
CA ASN A 55 1.64 -0.64 -13.74
C ASN A 55 0.61 -1.28 -14.69
N ALA A 56 0.77 -1.10 -16.00
CA ALA A 56 -0.11 -1.72 -16.99
C ALA A 56 -0.03 -3.25 -16.92
N LYS A 57 1.18 -3.81 -16.78
CA LYS A 57 1.39 -5.24 -16.60
C LYS A 57 0.73 -5.75 -15.32
N ALA A 58 0.97 -5.09 -14.19
CA ALA A 58 0.39 -5.45 -12.90
C ALA A 58 -1.15 -5.40 -12.93
N ASN A 59 -1.73 -4.37 -13.55
CA ASN A 59 -3.18 -4.24 -13.71
C ASN A 59 -3.77 -5.37 -14.54
N ARG A 60 -3.07 -5.80 -15.60
CA ARG A 60 -3.49 -6.93 -16.44
C ARG A 60 -3.45 -8.25 -15.67
N GLU A 61 -2.35 -8.51 -14.96
CA GLU A 61 -2.21 -9.71 -14.12
C GLU A 61 -3.28 -9.77 -13.02
N MET A 62 -3.58 -8.63 -12.39
CA MET A 62 -4.67 -8.52 -11.41
C MET A 62 -6.01 -8.87 -12.05
N LEU A 63 -6.34 -8.30 -13.23
CA LEU A 63 -7.59 -8.62 -13.92
C LEU A 63 -7.69 -10.08 -14.31
N ASP A 64 -6.60 -10.67 -14.82
CA ASP A 64 -6.57 -12.09 -15.15
C ASP A 64 -6.77 -12.98 -13.91
N SER A 65 -6.17 -12.60 -12.78
CA SER A 65 -6.39 -13.26 -11.49
C SER A 65 -7.85 -13.14 -11.03
N LYS A 66 -8.48 -11.96 -11.17
CA LYS A 66 -9.92 -11.76 -10.88
C LYS A 66 -10.78 -12.63 -11.80
N ARG A 67 -10.49 -12.67 -13.10
CA ARG A 67 -11.19 -13.52 -14.08
C ARG A 67 -11.06 -14.99 -13.72
N LYS A 68 -9.86 -15.45 -13.33
CA LYS A 68 -9.63 -16.83 -12.86
C LYS A 68 -10.43 -17.15 -11.60
N ASN A 69 -10.48 -16.24 -10.63
CA ASN A 69 -11.25 -16.39 -9.39
C ASN A 69 -12.77 -16.45 -9.61
N LEU A 70 -13.26 -15.76 -10.64
CA LEU A 70 -14.67 -15.74 -11.02
C LEU A 70 -15.04 -16.91 -11.96
N GLY A 71 -14.07 -17.47 -12.67
CA GLY A 71 -14.26 -18.61 -13.56
C GLY A 71 -15.31 -18.34 -14.63
N ALA A 72 -16.36 -19.18 -14.68
CA ALA A 72 -17.44 -19.04 -15.66
C ALA A 72 -18.17 -17.69 -15.58
N ALA A 73 -18.26 -17.07 -14.39
CA ALA A 73 -18.96 -15.81 -14.20
C ALA A 73 -18.27 -14.62 -14.90
N ALA A 74 -16.97 -14.72 -15.20
CA ALA A 74 -16.20 -13.69 -15.90
C ALA A 74 -16.17 -13.88 -17.43
N LYS A 75 -16.69 -14.99 -17.97
CA LYS A 75 -16.61 -15.30 -19.40
C LYS A 75 -17.48 -14.34 -20.21
N GLY A 76 -16.89 -13.70 -21.22
CA GLY A 76 -17.58 -12.72 -22.07
C GLY A 76 -17.89 -11.38 -21.37
N LYS A 77 -17.41 -11.16 -20.14
CA LYS A 77 -17.63 -9.93 -19.39
C LYS A 77 -16.52 -8.91 -19.64
N SER A 78 -16.90 -7.64 -19.65
CA SER A 78 -15.95 -6.52 -19.68
C SER A 78 -15.11 -6.44 -18.40
N ASP A 79 -13.96 -5.78 -18.45
CA ASP A 79 -13.09 -5.62 -17.27
C ASP A 79 -13.80 -4.91 -16.11
N ALA A 80 -14.65 -3.92 -16.42
CA ALA A 80 -15.46 -3.21 -15.43
C ALA A 80 -16.47 -4.15 -14.75
N GLU A 81 -17.13 -5.04 -15.51
CA GLU A 81 -18.04 -6.02 -14.94
C GLU A 81 -17.30 -7.07 -14.11
N VAL A 82 -16.14 -7.55 -14.56
CA VAL A 82 -15.28 -8.48 -13.81
C VAL A 82 -14.89 -7.88 -12.47
N ASN A 83 -14.48 -6.61 -12.43
CA ASN A 83 -14.16 -5.92 -11.19
C ASN A 83 -15.37 -5.87 -10.25
N ARG A 84 -16.54 -5.44 -10.74
CA ARG A 84 -17.77 -5.39 -9.92
C ARG A 84 -18.16 -6.77 -9.37
N LEU A 85 -18.08 -7.82 -10.19
CA LEU A 85 -18.41 -9.19 -9.78
C LEU A 85 -17.43 -9.69 -8.72
N TYR A 86 -16.14 -9.39 -8.87
CA TYR A 86 -15.13 -9.75 -7.90
C TYR A 86 -15.36 -9.01 -6.56
N ASP A 87 -15.59 -7.70 -6.62
CA ASP A 87 -15.83 -6.89 -5.41
C ASP A 87 -17.11 -7.35 -4.67
N ALA A 88 -18.17 -7.68 -5.43
CA ALA A 88 -19.39 -8.25 -4.86
C ALA A 88 -19.13 -9.61 -4.19
N LYS A 89 -18.34 -10.49 -4.81
CA LYS A 89 -17.94 -11.78 -4.23
C LYS A 89 -17.16 -11.59 -2.93
N ILE A 90 -16.18 -10.68 -2.92
CA ILE A 90 -15.40 -10.37 -1.71
C ILE A 90 -16.31 -9.86 -0.60
N LYS A 91 -17.19 -8.90 -0.91
CA LYS A 91 -18.16 -8.36 0.06
C LYS A 91 -19.03 -9.46 0.65
N GLN A 92 -19.59 -10.33 -0.18
CA GLN A 92 -20.40 -11.46 0.27
C GLN A 92 -19.60 -12.41 1.17
N THR A 93 -18.38 -12.77 0.78
CA THR A 93 -17.50 -13.64 1.59
C THR A 93 -17.16 -12.98 2.93
N THR A 94 -16.90 -11.67 2.95
CA THR A 94 -16.64 -10.94 4.19
C THR A 94 -17.87 -10.89 5.10
N GLU A 95 -19.06 -10.63 4.55
CA GLU A 95 -20.32 -10.63 5.31
C GLU A 95 -20.61 -12.01 5.89
N GLU A 96 -20.41 -13.07 5.12
CA GLU A 96 -20.57 -14.44 5.59
C GLU A 96 -19.56 -14.80 6.67
N ALA A 97 -18.28 -14.44 6.49
CA ALA A 97 -17.25 -14.63 7.50
C ALA A 97 -17.59 -13.88 8.80
N ASN A 98 -18.07 -12.63 8.70
CA ASN A 98 -18.50 -11.86 9.87
C ASN A 98 -19.70 -12.50 10.58
N ARG A 99 -20.67 -13.03 9.81
CA ARG A 99 -21.80 -13.77 10.38
C ARG A 99 -21.32 -15.01 11.12
N LEU A 100 -20.44 -15.82 10.52
CA LEU A 100 -19.87 -17.01 11.14
C LEU A 100 -19.08 -16.67 12.42
N VAL A 101 -18.32 -15.57 12.42
CA VAL A 101 -17.61 -15.09 13.62
C VAL A 101 -18.59 -14.66 14.71
N GLN A 102 -19.69 -13.99 14.35
CA GLN A 102 -20.73 -13.62 15.32
C GLN A 102 -21.45 -14.86 15.87
N GLU A 103 -21.83 -15.81 15.01
CA GLU A 103 -22.42 -17.09 15.42
C GLU A 103 -21.49 -17.86 16.35
N ALA A 104 -20.20 -17.94 16.03
CA ALA A 104 -19.19 -18.57 16.89
C ALA A 104 -19.06 -17.86 18.24
N ARG A 105 -19.06 -16.51 18.26
CA ARG A 105 -19.03 -15.73 19.51
C ARG A 105 -20.30 -15.92 20.33
N SER A 106 -21.47 -15.96 19.69
CA SER A 106 -22.75 -16.19 20.37
C SER A 106 -22.82 -17.60 20.94
N ALA A 107 -22.41 -18.63 20.19
CA ALA A 107 -22.31 -20.00 20.68
C ALA A 107 -21.37 -20.11 21.90
N LEU A 108 -20.19 -19.48 21.81
CA LEU A 108 -19.24 -19.42 22.92
C LEU A 108 -19.85 -18.73 24.15
N SER A 109 -20.51 -17.58 23.97
CA SER A 109 -21.15 -16.82 25.06
C SER A 109 -22.38 -17.50 25.64
N GLN A 110 -23.07 -18.36 24.89
CA GLN A 110 -24.23 -19.14 25.36
C GLN A 110 -23.81 -20.43 26.09
N GLY A 111 -22.53 -20.61 26.38
CA GLY A 111 -22.02 -21.78 27.11
C GLY A 111 -21.84 -23.03 26.23
N GLN A 112 -22.12 -22.96 24.93
CA GLN A 112 -21.80 -24.04 23.99
C GLN A 112 -20.28 -24.19 23.80
N GLY A 113 -19.50 -23.17 24.16
CA GLY A 113 -18.05 -23.26 24.27
C GLY A 113 -17.59 -24.34 25.25
N ALA A 114 -18.29 -24.52 26.38
CA ALA A 114 -17.97 -25.60 27.33
C ALA A 114 -18.22 -26.99 26.71
N ALA A 115 -19.25 -27.11 25.88
CA ALA A 115 -19.57 -28.33 25.16
C ALA A 115 -18.57 -28.61 24.03
N ALA A 116 -18.16 -27.58 23.28
CA ALA A 116 -17.12 -27.68 22.25
C ALA A 116 -15.75 -28.04 22.85
N VAL A 117 -15.37 -27.42 23.96
CA VAL A 117 -14.17 -27.77 24.72
C VAL A 117 -14.23 -29.23 25.15
N LYS A 118 -15.35 -29.68 25.75
CA LYS A 118 -15.54 -31.09 26.12
C LYS A 118 -15.53 -32.03 24.92
N GLN A 119 -16.00 -31.61 23.75
CA GLN A 119 -15.99 -32.43 22.54
C GLN A 119 -14.58 -32.62 21.97
N VAL A 120 -13.73 -31.59 22.05
CA VAL A 120 -12.35 -31.63 21.54
C VAL A 120 -11.41 -32.29 22.55
N THR A 121 -11.51 -31.91 23.82
CA THR A 121 -10.57 -32.34 24.88
C THR A 121 -11.07 -33.54 25.67
N GLY A 122 -12.33 -33.94 25.52
CA GLY A 122 -12.99 -34.96 26.35
C GLY A 122 -13.29 -34.49 27.79
N LYS A 123 -12.79 -33.32 28.20
CA LYS A 123 -12.88 -32.77 29.57
C LYS A 123 -13.67 -31.46 29.58
N SER A 124 -14.49 -31.26 30.61
CA SER A 124 -15.20 -29.99 30.81
C SER A 124 -14.24 -28.86 31.21
N LEU A 125 -14.67 -27.61 31.01
CA LEU A 125 -13.89 -26.43 31.43
C LEU A 125 -13.47 -26.47 32.90
N ARG A 126 -14.36 -26.94 33.79
CA ARG A 126 -14.07 -27.05 35.22
C ARG A 126 -13.05 -28.14 35.54
N GLU A 127 -13.01 -29.23 34.76
CA GLU A 127 -11.97 -30.26 34.89
C GLU A 127 -10.62 -29.75 34.38
N LEU A 128 -10.61 -28.92 33.32
CA LEU A 128 -9.39 -28.28 32.82
C LEU A 128 -8.85 -27.23 33.80
N GLU A 129 -9.71 -26.45 34.45
CA GLU A 129 -9.32 -25.45 35.45
C GLU A 129 -8.71 -26.06 36.72
N ASN A 130 -9.03 -27.32 37.03
CA ASN A 130 -8.54 -28.03 38.21
C ASN A 130 -7.50 -29.12 37.88
N MET A 131 -7.03 -29.20 36.63
CA MET A 131 -5.99 -30.16 36.23
C MET A 131 -4.62 -29.73 36.80
N SER A 132 -3.78 -30.73 37.10
CA SER A 132 -2.36 -30.46 37.36
C SER A 132 -1.60 -30.18 36.06
N ASP A 133 -0.43 -29.57 36.17
CA ASP A 133 0.43 -29.26 35.03
C ASP A 133 0.85 -30.54 34.27
N GLU A 134 1.05 -31.66 34.97
CA GLU A 134 1.37 -32.95 34.34
C GLU A 134 0.19 -33.51 33.51
N GLU A 135 -1.03 -33.35 34.01
CA GLU A 135 -2.25 -33.78 33.29
C GLU A 135 -2.52 -32.89 32.07
N ALA A 136 -2.21 -31.60 32.16
CA ALA A 136 -2.30 -30.67 31.04
C ALA A 136 -1.32 -31.01 29.91
N GLU A 137 -0.07 -31.34 30.23
CA GLU A 137 0.91 -31.78 29.24
C GLU A 137 0.53 -33.11 28.56
N ALA A 138 -0.01 -34.06 29.33
CA ALA A 138 -0.46 -35.34 28.78
C ALA A 138 -1.64 -35.13 27.80
N LEU A 139 -2.60 -34.28 28.17
CA LEU A 139 -3.71 -33.90 27.31
C LEU A 139 -3.25 -33.17 26.05
N SER A 140 -2.30 -32.23 26.18
CA SER A 140 -1.73 -31.49 25.05
C SER A 140 -1.05 -32.43 24.05
N ARG A 141 -0.27 -33.41 24.52
CA ARG A 141 0.35 -34.45 23.68
C ARG A 141 -0.67 -35.33 22.97
N GLU A 142 -1.78 -35.68 23.63
CA GLU A 142 -2.86 -36.45 23.01
C GLU A 142 -3.57 -35.66 21.91
N LEU A 143 -3.83 -34.36 22.15
CA LEU A 143 -4.46 -33.47 21.18
C LEU A 143 -3.54 -33.21 19.99
N GLU A 144 -2.25 -32.99 20.22
CA GLU A 144 -1.24 -32.86 19.17
C GLU A 144 -1.17 -34.12 18.31
N LYS A 145 -1.23 -35.31 18.92
CA LYS A 145 -1.29 -36.58 18.17
C LYS A 145 -2.58 -36.75 17.37
N LYS A 146 -3.72 -36.24 17.85
CA LYS A 146 -5.03 -36.37 17.18
C LYS A 146 -5.27 -35.32 16.09
N TYR A 147 -4.75 -34.11 16.26
CA TYR A 147 -5.10 -32.94 15.44
C TYR A 147 -3.90 -32.18 14.88
N GLY A 148 -2.67 -32.45 15.32
CA GLY A 148 -1.45 -31.75 14.92
C GLY A 148 -0.84 -32.24 13.62
N GLN A 149 -1.63 -32.32 12.53
CA GLN A 149 -1.03 -32.39 11.19
C GLN A 149 -0.26 -31.12 10.84
#